data_AF-A0A430JRF4-F1
#
_entry.id   AF-A0A430JRF4-F1
#
_cell.length_a   1.000
_cell.length_b   1.000
_cell.length_c   1.000
_cell.angle_alpha   90.00
_cell.angle_beta   90.00
_cell.angle_gamma   90.00
#
_symmetry.space_group_name_H-M   'P 1'
#
loop_
_entity.id
_entity.type
_entity.pdbx_description
1 polymer ?
#
loop_
_entity_poly.entity_id
_entity_poly.type
_entity_poly.pdbx_seq_one_letter_code
_entity_poly.pdbx_strand_id
1 'polypeptide(L)'
;MDASLNAYERETIITLSDGDDLVRIWTAQRHVIRRLRADKRFTETTNPATATENEAEFTIPYRDYTPWGGAKHRRQLTPEQRAQMVARLRKS
;
A
#
# COMPACT_ATOMS: atom_id res chain seq x y z
N MET A 1 15.67 -27.38 4.08
CA MET A 1 16.06 -26.28 4.98
C MET A 1 14.84 -25.43 5.16
N ASP A 2 14.33 -25.35 6.39
CA ASP A 2 13.15 -24.53 6.70
C ASP A 2 13.59 -23.07 6.74
N ALA A 3 13.57 -22.41 5.57
CA ALA A 3 13.98 -21.01 5.39
C ALA A 3 12.89 -20.04 5.86
N SER A 4 12.24 -20.36 6.99
CA SER A 4 11.22 -19.48 7.55
C SER A 4 11.90 -18.35 8.32
N LEU A 5 11.88 -17.14 7.72
CA LEU A 5 12.38 -15.92 8.35
C LEU A 5 11.76 -15.77 9.75
N ASN A 6 12.62 -15.55 10.74
CA ASN A 6 12.19 -15.26 12.10
C ASN A 6 11.51 -13.87 12.15
N ALA A 7 10.85 -13.55 13.26
CA ALA A 7 10.07 -12.30 13.36
C ALA A 7 10.91 -11.03 13.15
N TYR A 8 12.19 -11.05 13.51
CA TYR A 8 13.13 -9.92 13.38
C TYR A 8 13.77 -9.84 11.99
N GLU A 9 13.82 -10.94 11.25
CA GLU A 9 14.33 -10.99 9.87
C GLU A 9 13.29 -10.55 8.83
N ARG A 10 12.00 -10.52 9.21
CA ARG A 10 10.93 -10.12 8.30
C ARG A 10 10.89 -8.61 8.13
N GLU A 11 11.08 -8.16 6.91
CA GLU A 11 11.01 -6.74 6.56
C GLU A 11 9.93 -6.45 5.51
N THR A 12 9.74 -5.16 5.26
CA THR A 12 8.88 -4.63 4.19
C THR A 12 9.72 -3.61 3.43
N ILE A 13 9.82 -3.79 2.12
CA ILE A 13 10.53 -2.90 1.21
C ILE A 13 9.50 -2.25 0.30
N ILE A 14 9.57 -0.92 0.18
CA ILE A 14 8.67 -0.12 -0.62
C ILE A 14 9.50 0.65 -1.64
N THR A 15 9.24 0.40 -2.91
CA THR A 15 9.95 1.01 -4.03
C THR A 15 8.99 1.90 -4.81
N LEU A 16 9.39 3.16 -4.99
CA LEU A 16 8.70 4.15 -5.80
C LEU A 16 9.73 5.00 -6.54
N SER A 17 9.35 5.47 -7.72
CA SER A 17 10.15 6.35 -8.59
C SER A 17 9.21 7.33 -9.27
N ASP A 18 9.67 8.56 -9.54
CA ASP A 18 8.86 9.55 -10.27
C ASP A 18 8.62 9.17 -11.73
N GLY A 19 9.38 8.20 -12.26
CA GLY A 19 9.17 7.63 -13.59
C GLY A 19 8.24 6.41 -13.64
N ASP A 20 7.82 5.88 -12.49
CA ASP A 20 7.01 4.66 -12.42
C ASP A 20 5.55 4.97 -12.03
N ASP A 21 4.60 4.37 -12.75
CA ASP A 21 3.17 4.54 -12.47
C ASP A 21 2.67 3.76 -11.24
N LEU A 22 3.49 2.85 -10.72
CA LEU A 22 3.15 1.93 -9.64
C LEU A 22 4.16 2.02 -8.49
N VAL A 23 3.64 1.93 -7.26
CA VAL A 23 4.46 1.61 -6.09
C VAL A 23 4.52 0.10 -5.98
N ARG A 24 5.73 -0.44 -5.80
CA ARG A 24 5.97 -1.86 -5.54
C ARG A 24 6.26 -2.07 -4.05
N ILE A 25 5.61 -3.06 -3.47
CA ILE A 25 5.76 -3.41 -2.05
C ILE A 25 6.10 -4.88 -1.97
N TRP A 26 7.32 -5.19 -1.55
CA TRP A 26 7.69 -6.55 -1.14
C TRP A 26 7.61 -6.64 0.38
N THR A 27 7.10 -7.74 0.92
CA THR A 27 7.08 -7.93 2.37
C THR A 27 7.12 -9.40 2.75
N ALA A 28 7.90 -9.70 3.80
CA ALA A 28 7.85 -10.98 4.51
C ALA A 28 7.05 -10.89 5.83
N GLN A 29 6.47 -9.72 6.14
CA GLN A 29 5.74 -9.51 7.38
C GLN A 29 4.29 -9.98 7.25
N ARG A 30 3.97 -11.13 7.86
CA ARG A 30 2.64 -11.76 7.80
C ARG A 30 1.45 -10.83 8.07
N HIS A 31 1.58 -9.92 9.04
CA HIS A 31 0.50 -8.98 9.38
C HIS A 31 0.29 -7.92 8.27
N VAL A 32 1.36 -7.51 7.59
CA VAL A 32 1.29 -6.62 6.42
C VAL A 32 0.69 -7.37 5.24
N ILE A 33 1.15 -8.58 4.93
CA ILE A 33 0.60 -9.44 3.87
C ILE A 33 -0.91 -9.58 4.03
N ARG A 34 -1.38 -9.96 5.22
CA ARG A 34 -2.82 -10.10 5.51
C ARG A 34 -3.58 -8.80 5.30
N ARG A 35 -3.01 -7.66 5.68
CA ARG A 35 -3.65 -6.34 5.52
C ARG A 35 -3.72 -5.93 4.05
N LEU A 36 -2.67 -6.15 3.27
CA LEU A 36 -2.62 -5.81 1.85
C LEU A 36 -3.57 -6.69 1.04
N ARG A 37 -3.63 -8.00 1.31
CA ARG A 37 -4.59 -8.93 0.68
C ARG A 37 -6.05 -8.56 0.93
N ALA A 38 -6.35 -7.98 2.09
CA ALA A 38 -7.71 -7.55 2.43
C ALA A 38 -8.12 -6.23 1.75
N ASP A 39 -7.17 -5.44 1.26
CA ASP A 39 -7.41 -4.13 0.69
C ASP A 39 -7.39 -4.19 -0.85
N LYS A 40 -8.57 -4.03 -1.46
CA LYS A 40 -8.79 -4.12 -2.90
C LYS A 40 -8.02 -3.09 -3.74
N ARG A 41 -7.39 -2.10 -3.12
CA ARG A 41 -6.53 -1.12 -3.81
C ARG A 41 -5.18 -1.69 -4.19
N PHE A 42 -4.76 -2.77 -3.53
CA PHE A 42 -3.51 -3.46 -3.82
C PHE A 42 -3.77 -4.66 -4.73
N THR A 43 -2.83 -4.92 -5.62
CA THR A 43 -2.81 -6.11 -6.46
C THR A 43 -1.59 -6.94 -6.09
N GLU A 44 -1.80 -8.19 -5.67
CA GLU A 44 -0.71 -9.12 -5.41
C GLU A 44 -0.08 -9.55 -6.75
N THR A 45 1.24 -9.41 -6.89
CA THR A 45 1.99 -9.71 -8.12
C THR A 45 2.92 -10.90 -7.96
N THR A 46 2.91 -11.58 -6.80
CA THR A 46 3.75 -12.75 -6.54
C THR A 46 3.50 -13.84 -7.59
N ASN A 47 4.57 -14.28 -8.26
CA ASN A 47 4.50 -15.40 -9.20
C ASN A 47 4.14 -16.69 -8.45
N PRO A 48 3.06 -17.41 -8.82
CA PRO A 48 2.66 -18.65 -8.14
C PRO A 48 3.75 -19.72 -8.09
N ALA A 49 4.69 -19.72 -9.04
CA ALA A 49 5.78 -20.69 -9.09
C ALA A 49 6.90 -20.44 -8.07
N THR A 50 7.02 -19.21 -7.58
CA THR A 50 8.02 -18.81 -6.57
C THR A 50 7.38 -18.29 -5.29
N ALA A 51 6.06 -18.35 -5.20
CA ALA A 51 5.30 -17.89 -4.05
C ALA A 51 5.58 -18.82 -2.87
N THR A 52 6.43 -18.37 -1.94
CA THR A 52 6.50 -18.96 -0.61
C THR A 52 5.38 -18.35 0.24
N GLU A 53 4.80 -19.11 1.17
CA GLU A 53 3.75 -18.57 2.06
C GLU A 53 4.23 -17.44 2.97
N ASN A 54 5.55 -17.22 3.03
CA ASN A 54 6.19 -16.31 3.98
C ASN A 54 6.47 -14.92 3.40
N GLU A 55 6.33 -14.71 2.09
CA GLU A 55 6.57 -13.42 1.44
C GLU A 55 5.54 -13.14 0.33
N ALA A 56 5.35 -11.87 -0.01
CA ALA A 56 4.50 -11.48 -1.12
C ALA A 56 4.92 -10.12 -1.70
N GLU A 57 4.67 -9.95 -3.00
CA GLU A 57 4.77 -8.67 -3.69
C GLU A 57 3.39 -8.11 -4.00
N PHE A 58 3.24 -6.80 -3.85
CA PHE A 58 2.04 -6.05 -4.15
C PHE A 58 2.34 -4.79 -4.95
N THR A 59 1.36 -4.34 -5.72
CA THR A 59 1.39 -3.05 -6.41
C THR A 59 0.17 -2.20 -6.09
N ILE A 60 0.34 -0.88 -6.09
CA ILE A 60 -0.73 0.12 -6.02
C ILE A 60 -0.38 1.29 -6.96
N PRO A 61 -1.35 1.95 -7.62
CA PRO A 61 -1.06 3.15 -8.42
C PRO A 61 -0.35 4.22 -7.60
N TYR A 62 0.71 4.81 -8.15
CA TYR A 62 1.52 5.86 -7.50
C TYR A 62 0.64 6.99 -6.95
N ARG A 63 -0.33 7.44 -7.74
CA ARG A 63 -1.27 8.50 -7.35
C ARG A 63 -2.12 8.18 -6.11
N ASP A 64 -2.30 6.91 -5.79
CA ASP A 64 -3.14 6.42 -4.69
C ASP A 64 -2.29 6.03 -3.45
N TYR A 65 -0.98 6.29 -3.44
CA TYR A 65 -0.07 5.96 -2.32
C TYR A 65 0.71 7.19 -1.82
N THR A 66 1.12 7.17 -0.54
CA THR A 66 2.08 8.11 0.05
C THR A 66 3.00 7.35 1.02
N PRO A 67 4.31 7.65 1.08
CA PRO A 67 5.22 6.97 2.01
C PRO A 67 4.81 7.07 3.48
N TRP A 68 4.29 8.23 3.90
CA TRP A 68 3.87 8.51 5.27
C TRP A 68 2.47 7.99 5.64
N GLY A 69 1.55 7.95 4.67
CA GLY A 69 0.13 7.61 4.92
C GLY A 69 -0.32 6.28 4.33
N GLY A 70 0.54 5.60 3.57
CA GLY A 70 0.18 4.42 2.80
C GLY A 70 -0.84 4.73 1.71
N ALA A 71 -1.79 3.82 1.49
CA ALA A 71 -2.84 3.97 0.49
C ALA A 71 -3.81 5.11 0.86
N LYS A 72 -3.86 6.14 0.02
CA LYS A 72 -4.69 7.34 0.18
C LYS A 72 -6.15 6.97 0.35
N HIS A 73 -6.77 7.49 1.41
CA HIS A 73 -8.21 7.36 1.61
C HIS A 73 -8.95 8.28 0.64
N ARG A 74 -9.74 7.71 -0.27
CA ARG A 74 -10.74 8.47 -1.02
C ARG A 74 -11.91 8.77 -0.09
N ARG A 75 -11.80 9.81 0.73
CA ARG A 75 -12.95 10.33 1.48
C ARG A 75 -13.99 10.79 0.47
N GLN A 76 -15.15 10.14 0.43
CA GLN A 76 -16.32 10.72 -0.19
C GLN A 76 -16.80 11.83 0.73
N LEU A 77 -16.36 13.07 0.47
CA LEU A 77 -16.85 14.23 1.19
C LEU A 77 -18.33 14.41 0.87
N THR A 78 -19.15 14.51 1.92
CA THR A 78 -20.55 14.91 1.78
C THR A 78 -20.62 16.32 1.16
N PRO A 79 -21.76 16.71 0.55
CA PRO A 79 -21.92 18.06 0.00
C PRO A 79 -21.59 19.17 1.02
N GLU A 80 -21.99 18.99 2.27
CA GLU A 80 -21.71 19.93 3.36
C GLU A 80 -20.21 20.01 3.71
N GLN A 81 -19.52 18.87 3.78
CA GLN A 81 -18.08 18.83 4.03
C GLN A 81 -17.29 19.46 2.88
N ARG A 82 -17.74 19.29 1.62
CA ARG A 82 -17.16 19.97 0.46
C ARG A 82 -17.35 21.49 0.57
N ALA A 83 -18.54 21.95 0.93
CA ALA A 83 -18.82 23.39 1.09
C ALA A 83 -17.95 24.03 2.18
N GLN A 84 -17.77 23.36 3.33
CA GLN A 84 -16.90 23.82 4.40
C GLN A 84 -15.42 23.87 3.97
N MET A 85 -14.96 22.89 3.18
CA MET A 85 -13.58 22.86 2.70
C MET A 85 -13.31 24.00 1.70
N VAL A 86 -14.24 24.27 0.77
CA VAL A 86 -14.16 25.40 -0.16
C VAL A 86 -14.18 26.74 0.60
N ALA A 87 -15.03 26.87 1.62
CA ALA A 87 -15.09 28.07 2.44
C ALA A 87 -13.78 28.34 3.20
N ARG A 88 -13.05 27.30 3.61
CA ARG A 88 -11.72 27.42 4.23
C ARG A 88 -10.65 27.83 3.22
N LEU A 89 -10.63 27.21 2.03
CA LEU A 89 -9.69 27.54 0.95
C LEU A 89 -9.82 28.98 0.46
N ARG A 90 -11.03 29.56 0.48
CA ARG A 90 -11.25 30.97 0.13
C ARG A 90 -10.78 31.97 1.19
N LYS A 91 -10.46 31.50 2.40
CA LYS A 91 -10.03 32.34 3.54
C LYS A 91 -8.51 32.31 3.79
N SER A 92 -7.77 31.46 3.10
CA SER A 92 -6.29 31.44 3.10
C SER A 92 -5.76 32.14 1.86
#